data_AF-A0A5X5IR47-F1
#
_entry.id   AF-A0A5X5IR47-F1
#
_cell.length_a   1.000
_cell.length_b   1.000
_cell.length_c   1.000
_cell.angle_alpha   90.00
_cell.angle_beta   90.00
_cell.angle_gamma   90.00
#
_symmetry.space_group_name_H-M   'P 1'
#
loop_
_entity.id
_entity.type
_entity.pdbx_description
1 polymer ?
#
loop_
_entity_poly.entity_id
_entity_poly.type
_entity_poly.pdbx_seq_one_letter_code
_entity_poly.pdbx_strand_id
1 'polypeptide(L)'
;MENNPEEIPFSWGRLILAFIIFIYLMTYSFLSIKYLFLSWSGDFSFLGRILHFNNTFTVNEEIKLAIFTTFGAILGGATLGITSLHKYAAVNKKLDIDHLWGYLMAPILSVIIGILIF
;
A
#
# COMPACT_ATOMS: atom_id res chain seq x y z
N MET A 1 0.83 -2.33 44.48
CA MET A 1 -0.42 -1.96 43.79
C MET A 1 -0.36 -2.61 42.43
N GLU A 2 -1.10 -3.69 42.26
CA GLU A 2 -1.24 -4.40 41.00
C GLU A 2 -1.95 -3.44 40.03
N ASN A 3 -1.24 -2.96 39.01
CA ASN A 3 -1.84 -2.14 37.96
C ASN A 3 -2.79 -3.06 37.19
N ASN A 4 -4.07 -3.07 37.57
CA ASN A 4 -5.10 -3.64 36.73
C ASN A 4 -5.00 -2.94 35.37
N PRO A 5 -4.79 -3.66 34.26
CA PRO A 5 -4.80 -3.03 32.95
C PRO A 5 -6.18 -2.42 32.76
N GLU A 6 -6.25 -1.09 32.77
CA GLU A 6 -7.49 -0.38 32.46
C GLU A 6 -7.98 -0.88 31.10
N GLU A 7 -9.13 -1.55 31.11
CA GLU A 7 -9.72 -2.08 29.88
C GLU A 7 -10.08 -0.90 28.97
N ILE A 8 -9.31 -0.73 27.89
CA ILE A 8 -9.57 0.32 26.92
C ILE A 8 -10.95 0.05 26.30
N PRO A 9 -11.91 0.98 26.44
CA PRO A 9 -13.28 0.76 25.99
C PRO A 9 -13.33 0.58 24.47
N PHE A 10 -14.34 -0.19 24.05
CA PHE A 10 -14.66 -0.33 22.64
C PHE A 10 -15.08 1.02 22.06
N SER A 11 -14.56 1.34 20.87
CA SER A 11 -14.87 2.59 20.17
C SER A 11 -15.28 2.28 18.73
N TRP A 12 -16.53 2.63 18.40
CA TRP A 12 -17.07 2.52 17.05
C TRP A 12 -16.28 3.37 16.04
N GLY A 13 -15.86 4.57 16.43
CA GLY A 13 -15.05 5.45 15.57
C GLY A 13 -13.71 4.80 15.20
N ARG A 14 -13.06 4.15 16.17
CA ARG A 14 -11.82 3.39 15.93
C ARG A 14 -12.03 2.22 14.99
N LEU A 15 -13.15 1.49 15.13
CA LEU A 15 -13.49 0.38 14.24
C LEU A 15 -13.74 0.85 12.82
N ILE A 16 -14.53 1.91 12.64
CA ILE A 16 -14.82 2.50 11.32
C ILE A 16 -13.52 2.98 10.67
N LEU A 17 -12.68 3.69 11.42
CA LEU A 17 -11.39 4.17 10.91
C LEU A 17 -10.46 3.02 10.51
N ALA A 18 -10.37 1.97 11.34
CA ALA A 18 -9.58 0.79 11.03
C ALA A 18 -10.09 0.10 9.75
N PHE A 19 -11.41 0.04 9.55
CA PHE A 19 -12.02 -0.56 8.38
C PHE A 19 -11.78 0.27 7.10
N ILE A 20 -11.86 1.59 7.19
CA ILE A 20 -11.52 2.50 6.07
C ILE A 20 -10.05 2.30 5.66
N ILE A 21 -9.13 2.30 6.63
CA ILE A 21 -7.71 2.08 6.36
C ILE A 21 -7.48 0.68 5.80
N PHE A 22 -8.18 -0.34 6.31
CA PHE A 22 -8.10 -1.70 5.80
C PHE A 22 -8.51 -1.79 4.33
N ILE A 23 -9.66 -1.24 3.95
CA ILE A 23 -10.10 -1.23 2.54
C ILE A 23 -9.07 -0.52 1.66
N TYR A 24 -8.53 0.61 2.13
CA TYR A 24 -7.51 1.35 1.42
C TYR A 24 -6.24 0.51 1.19
N LEU A 25 -5.69 -0.10 2.26
CA LEU A 25 -4.54 -1.00 2.22
C LEU A 25 -4.77 -2.17 1.24
N MET A 26 -5.92 -2.84 1.34
CA MET A 26 -6.25 -3.97 0.48
C MET A 26 -6.37 -3.55 -0.98
N THR A 27 -6.94 -2.37 -1.26
CA THR A 27 -7.13 -1.89 -2.63
C THR A 27 -5.79 -1.76 -3.34
N TYR A 28 -4.83 -1.01 -2.78
CA TYR A 28 -3.55 -0.84 -3.46
C TYR A 28 -2.66 -2.09 -3.38
N SER A 29 -2.82 -2.94 -2.37
CA SER A 29 -2.17 -4.26 -2.32
C SER A 29 -2.59 -5.12 -3.51
N PHE A 30 -3.90 -5.28 -3.72
CA PHE A 30 -4.43 -6.06 -4.82
C PHE A 30 -4.09 -5.46 -6.18
N LEU A 31 -4.11 -4.14 -6.32
CA LEU A 31 -3.67 -3.49 -7.55
C LEU A 31 -2.18 -3.77 -7.84
N SER A 32 -1.32 -3.69 -6.83
CA SER A 32 0.12 -3.97 -7.00
C SER A 32 0.36 -5.42 -7.40
N ILE A 33 -0.30 -6.36 -6.74
CA ILE A 33 -0.25 -7.78 -7.08
C ILE A 33 -0.73 -8.02 -8.52
N LYS A 34 -1.86 -7.41 -8.89
CA LYS A 34 -2.42 -7.53 -10.24
C LYS A 34 -1.44 -7.05 -11.31
N TYR A 35 -0.85 -5.86 -11.15
CA TYR A 35 0.07 -5.31 -12.15
C TYR A 35 1.42 -6.03 -12.16
N LEU A 36 1.89 -6.57 -11.02
CA LEU A 36 3.05 -7.47 -10.99
C LEU A 36 2.80 -8.75 -11.78
N PHE A 37 1.67 -9.42 -11.57
CA PHE A 37 1.34 -10.64 -12.32
C PHE A 37 1.15 -10.35 -13.81
N LEU A 38 0.50 -9.23 -14.17
CA LEU A 38 0.34 -8.83 -15.56
C LEU A 38 1.71 -8.59 -16.23
N SER A 39 2.61 -7.88 -15.54
CA SER A 39 3.98 -7.63 -16.02
C SER A 39 4.79 -8.94 -16.12
N TRP A 40 4.61 -9.88 -15.19
CA TRP A 40 5.23 -11.21 -15.26
C TRP A 40 4.73 -12.03 -16.46
N SER A 41 3.47 -11.88 -16.86
CA SER A 41 2.97 -12.48 -18.11
C SER A 41 3.49 -11.80 -19.39
N GLY A 42 4.27 -10.72 -19.25
CA GLY A 42 4.79 -9.92 -20.36
C GLY A 42 3.80 -8.91 -20.93
N ASP A 43 2.64 -8.70 -20.28
CA ASP A 43 1.64 -7.74 -20.73
C ASP A 43 1.86 -6.38 -20.04
N PHE A 44 2.29 -5.39 -20.84
CA PHE A 44 2.49 -4.01 -20.42
C PHE A 44 1.48 -3.05 -21.06
N SER A 45 0.37 -3.55 -21.62
CA SER A 45 -0.67 -2.74 -22.27
C SER A 45 -1.29 -1.69 -21.33
N PHE A 46 -1.25 -1.93 -20.03
CA PHE A 46 -1.72 -0.98 -19.02
C PHE A 46 -0.94 0.34 -19.03
N LEU A 47 0.36 0.34 -19.37
CA LEU A 47 1.16 1.55 -19.49
C LEU A 47 0.66 2.45 -20.61
N GLY A 48 0.34 1.86 -21.76
CA GLY A 48 -0.22 2.60 -22.91
C GLY A 48 -1.54 3.27 -22.56
N ARG A 49 -2.36 2.63 -21.72
CA ARG A 49 -3.63 3.20 -21.23
C ARG A 49 -3.42 4.34 -20.23
N ILE A 50 -2.43 4.24 -19.36
CA ILE A 50 -2.17 5.25 -18.30
C ILE A 50 -1.45 6.48 -18.86
N LEU A 51 -0.46 6.27 -19.74
CA LEU A 51 0.43 7.33 -20.23
C LEU A 51 -0.09 8.01 -21.50
N HIS A 52 -1.25 7.60 -22.03
CA HIS A 52 -1.85 8.13 -23.26
C HIS A 52 -0.86 8.18 -24.44
N PHE A 53 0.04 7.20 -24.54
CA PHE A 53 1.05 7.20 -25.59
C PHE A 53 0.44 6.87 -26.96
N ASN A 54 0.99 7.49 -28.00
CA ASN A 54 0.79 7.04 -29.37
C ASN A 54 1.24 5.58 -29.52
N ASN A 55 0.63 4.86 -30.47
CA ASN A 55 0.86 3.43 -30.78
C ASN A 55 2.33 3.02 -31.09
N THR A 56 3.29 3.94 -30.98
CA THR A 56 4.71 3.74 -31.27
C THR A 56 5.57 3.57 -30.01
N PHE A 57 5.00 3.65 -28.80
CA PHE A 57 5.77 3.47 -27.57
C PHE A 57 6.10 2.00 -27.33
N THR A 58 7.38 1.65 -27.43
CA THR A 58 7.91 0.33 -27.11
C THR A 58 8.41 0.29 -25.67
N VAL A 59 7.88 -0.63 -24.87
CA VAL A 59 8.35 -0.85 -23.50
C VAL A 59 9.73 -1.54 -23.56
N ASN A 60 10.79 -0.80 -23.25
CA ASN A 60 12.15 -1.34 -23.17
C ASN A 60 12.37 -2.09 -21.84
N GLU A 61 13.49 -2.80 -21.71
CA GLU A 61 13.81 -3.58 -20.50
C GLU A 61 13.96 -2.70 -19.24
N GLU A 62 14.48 -1.48 -19.39
CA GLU A 62 14.62 -0.52 -18.27
C GLU A 62 13.25 -0.17 -17.66
N ILE A 63 12.25 0.12 -18.49
CA ILE A 63 10.89 0.40 -18.02
C ILE A 63 10.28 -0.81 -17.31
N LYS A 64 10.52 -2.03 -17.82
CA LYS A 64 10.02 -3.25 -17.17
C LYS A 64 10.62 -3.42 -15.78
N LEU A 65 11.93 -3.24 -15.65
CA LEU A 65 12.63 -3.31 -14.36
C LEU A 65 12.11 -2.24 -13.39
N ALA A 66 11.95 -0.99 -13.86
CA ALA A 66 11.40 0.10 -13.05
C ALA A 66 10.00 -0.25 -12.51
N ILE A 67 9.15 -0.88 -13.33
CA ILE A 67 7.81 -1.33 -12.96
C ILE A 67 7.85 -2.41 -11.89
N PHE A 68 8.70 -3.44 -12.07
CA PHE A 68 8.85 -4.49 -11.07
C PHE A 68 9.35 -3.96 -9.73
N THR A 69 10.36 -3.09 -9.75
CA THR A 69 10.90 -2.46 -8.53
C THR A 69 9.84 -1.58 -7.86
N THR A 70 9.11 -0.77 -8.63
CA THR A 70 8.10 0.14 -8.10
C THR A 70 6.92 -0.61 -7.49
N PHE A 71 6.30 -1.54 -8.21
CA PHE A 71 5.19 -2.32 -7.65
C PHE A 71 5.64 -3.27 -6.52
N GLY A 72 6.86 -3.79 -6.59
CA GLY A 72 7.47 -4.54 -5.49
C GLY A 72 7.62 -3.68 -4.23
N ALA A 73 8.09 -2.45 -4.36
CA ALA A 73 8.18 -1.50 -3.25
C ALA A 73 6.80 -1.14 -2.69
N ILE A 74 5.79 -0.91 -3.53
CA ILE A 74 4.40 -0.68 -3.08
C ILE A 74 3.88 -1.88 -2.30
N LEU A 75 4.13 -3.12 -2.75
CA LEU A 75 3.72 -4.32 -2.04
C LEU A 75 4.43 -4.47 -0.68
N GLY A 76 5.72 -4.12 -0.61
CA GLY A 76 6.47 -4.04 0.64
C GLY A 76 5.88 -3.01 1.61
N GLY A 77 5.59 -1.81 1.12
CA GLY A 77 4.90 -0.76 1.87
C GLY A 77 3.51 -1.19 2.35
N ALA A 78 2.77 -1.93 1.52
CA ALA A 78 1.48 -2.51 1.87
C ALA A 78 1.59 -3.47 3.05
N THR A 79 2.60 -4.34 3.01
CA THR A 79 2.88 -5.31 4.07
C THR A 79 3.15 -4.59 5.39
N LEU A 80 4.00 -3.55 5.37
CA LEU A 80 4.25 -2.70 6.53
C LEU A 80 2.97 -2.00 7.01
N GLY A 81 2.16 -1.47 6.10
CA GLY A 81 0.85 -0.89 6.41
C GLY A 81 -0.07 -1.86 7.14
N ILE A 82 -0.19 -3.11 6.68
CA ILE A 82 -1.02 -4.14 7.32
C ILE A 82 -0.49 -4.45 8.73
N THR A 83 0.81 -4.63 8.90
CA THR A 83 1.41 -4.89 10.22
C THR A 83 1.23 -3.71 11.18
N SER A 84 1.33 -2.47 10.68
CA SER A 84 1.08 -1.25 11.43
C SER A 84 -0.38 -1.17 11.89
N LEU A 85 -1.33 -1.46 10.99
CA LEU A 85 -2.75 -1.45 11.32
C LEU A 85 -3.08 -2.48 12.38
N HIS A 86 -2.55 -3.71 12.24
CA HIS A 86 -2.70 -4.74 13.25
C HIS A 86 -2.17 -4.28 14.62
N LYS A 87 -0.97 -3.68 14.65
CA LYS A 87 -0.35 -3.17 15.89
C LYS A 87 -1.20 -2.06 16.53
N TYR A 88 -1.63 -1.06 15.78
CA TYR A 88 -2.33 0.11 16.36
C TYR A 88 -3.81 -0.13 16.63
N ALA A 89 -4.49 -0.91 15.80
CA ALA A 89 -5.91 -1.18 15.95
C ALA A 89 -6.19 -2.35 16.92
N ALA A 90 -5.47 -3.48 16.79
CA ALA A 90 -5.78 -4.69 17.54
C ALA A 90 -4.96 -4.80 18.84
N VAL A 91 -3.65 -4.56 18.78
CA VAL A 91 -2.76 -4.71 19.95
C VAL A 91 -2.83 -3.51 20.87
N ASN A 92 -2.55 -2.31 20.35
CA ASN A 92 -2.45 -1.11 21.17
C ASN A 92 -3.81 -0.44 21.44
N LYS A 93 -4.83 -0.70 20.59
CA LYS A 93 -6.16 -0.04 20.63
C LYS A 93 -6.08 1.50 20.63
N LYS A 94 -5.06 2.07 19.99
CA LYS A 94 -4.74 3.52 19.97
C LYS A 94 -4.85 4.17 18.58
N LEU A 95 -5.55 3.54 17.66
CA LEU A 95 -5.76 4.10 16.32
C LEU A 95 -6.66 5.34 16.39
N ASP A 96 -6.12 6.48 15.97
CA ASP A 96 -6.77 7.79 15.88
C ASP A 96 -6.61 8.39 14.47
N ILE A 97 -7.18 9.58 14.26
CA ILE A 97 -7.19 10.25 12.96
C ILE A 97 -5.78 10.65 12.48
N ASP A 98 -4.84 10.88 13.39
CA ASP A 98 -3.47 11.28 13.02
C ASP A 98 -2.74 10.14 12.32
N HIS A 99 -3.08 8.89 12.67
CA HIS A 99 -2.54 7.71 11.98
C HIS A 99 -2.96 7.64 10.50
N LEU A 100 -4.11 8.22 10.13
CA LEU A 100 -4.64 8.15 8.76
C LEU A 100 -3.63 8.70 7.75
N TRP A 101 -2.94 9.79 8.09
CA TRP A 101 -1.92 10.40 7.24
C TRP A 101 -0.77 9.45 6.93
N GLY A 102 -0.33 8.67 7.92
CA GLY A 102 0.71 7.66 7.73
C GLY A 102 0.31 6.60 6.69
N TYR A 103 -0.94 6.14 6.74
CA TYR A 103 -1.44 5.16 5.78
C TYR A 103 -1.63 5.74 4.37
N LEU A 104 -2.13 6.98 4.26
CA LEU A 104 -2.32 7.65 2.96
C LEU A 104 -0.98 7.96 2.27
N MET A 105 0.06 8.29 3.05
CA MET A 105 1.38 8.61 2.50
C MET A 105 2.21 7.38 2.16
N ALA A 106 1.94 6.23 2.79
CA ALA A 106 2.69 4.99 2.58
C ALA A 106 2.83 4.55 1.10
N PRO A 107 1.77 4.51 0.26
CA PRO A 107 1.91 4.13 -1.14
C PRO A 107 2.72 5.16 -1.95
N ILE A 108 2.56 6.46 -1.66
CA ILE A 108 3.34 7.52 -2.32
C ILE A 108 4.83 7.33 -2.01
N LEU A 109 5.16 7.14 -0.73
CA LEU A 109 6.53 6.91 -0.29
C LEU A 109 7.11 5.64 -0.92
N SER A 110 6.29 4.58 -1.04
CA SER A 110 6.72 3.32 -1.65
C SER A 110 7.02 3.46 -3.14
N VAL A 111 6.23 4.27 -3.87
CA VAL A 111 6.52 4.62 -5.27
C VAL A 111 7.87 5.34 -5.37
N ILE A 112 8.10 6.35 -4.52
CA ILE A 112 9.36 7.11 -4.50
C ILE A 112 10.54 6.17 -4.24
N ILE A 113 10.44 5.29 -3.23
CA ILE A 113 11.48 4.31 -2.90
C ILE A 113 11.74 3.37 -4.08
N GLY A 114 10.68 2.86 -4.71
CA GLY A 114 10.81 1.97 -5.86
C GLY A 114 11.52 2.61 -7.05
N ILE A 115 11.23 3.89 -7.32
CA ILE A 115 11.91 4.67 -8.37
C ILE A 115 13.37 4.95 -8.00
N LEU A 116 13.68 5.24 -6.73
CA LEU A 116 15.04 5.54 -6.28
C LEU A 116 15.95 4.30 -6.23
N ILE A 117 15.38 3.12 -6.01
CA ILE A 117 16.13 1.84 -5.97
C ILE A 117 16.44 1.33 -7.38
N PHE A 118 15.56 1.59 -8.33
CA PHE A 118 15.76 1.26 -9.74
C PHE A 118 16.91 2.07 -10.34
#